data_AF-A0A6A7L1G4-F1
#
_entry.id   AF-A0A6A7L1G4-F1
#
_cell.length_a   1.000
_cell.length_b   1.000
_cell.length_c   1.000
_cell.angle_alpha   90.00
_cell.angle_beta   90.00
_cell.angle_gamma   90.00
#
_symmetry.space_group_name_H-M   'P 1'
#
loop_
_entity.id
_entity.type
_entity.pdbx_description
1 polymer ?
#
loop_
_entity_poly.entity_id
_entity_poly.type
_entity_poly.pdbx_seq_one_letter_code
_entity_poly.pdbx_strand_id
1 'polypeptide(L)'
;MTETVAERFRKSEIAALLVRYPGLRLVPSGSMALRVEGTLRFCANGKKTEVIEDGFDVRIEAPENFQERMALAWETGGRIPRDYHKLRNGALCLGSRVGLRLQMGGSPSLLRFVERCVIPYL
;
A
#
# COMPACT_ATOMS: atom_id res chain seq x y z
N MET A 1 2.16 -30.41 -4.64
CA MET A 1 1.85 -29.28 -5.54
C MET A 1 3.11 -28.44 -5.68
N THR A 2 3.65 -28.33 -6.89
CA THR A 2 4.83 -27.51 -7.19
C THR A 2 4.39 -26.05 -7.34
N GLU A 3 5.02 -25.17 -6.56
CA GLU A 3 4.81 -23.73 -6.65
C GLU A 3 5.31 -23.21 -8.00
N THR A 4 4.48 -22.41 -8.67
CA THR A 4 4.86 -21.74 -9.92
C THR A 4 5.84 -20.60 -9.65
N VAL A 5 6.64 -20.25 -10.65
CA VAL A 5 7.57 -19.11 -10.58
C VAL A 5 6.84 -17.82 -10.20
N ALA A 6 5.64 -17.58 -10.75
CA ALA A 6 4.82 -16.40 -10.45
C ALA A 6 4.32 -16.36 -8.99
N GLU A 7 3.93 -17.51 -8.42
CA GLU A 7 3.54 -17.59 -7.01
C GLU A 7 4.71 -17.30 -6.08
N ARG A 8 5.89 -17.83 -6.39
CA ARG A 8 7.12 -17.57 -5.62
C ARG A 8 7.52 -16.10 -5.67
N PHE A 9 7.42 -15.46 -6.85
CA PHE A 9 7.66 -14.02 -6.99
C PHE A 9 6.69 -13.20 -6.14
N ARG A 10 5.38 -13.48 -6.21
CA ARG A 10 4.38 -12.79 -5.37
C ARG A 10 4.65 -12.96 -3.87
N LYS A 11 4.98 -14.17 -3.42
CA LYS A 11 5.37 -14.40 -2.00
C LYS A 11 6.59 -13.60 -1.61
N SER A 12 7.60 -13.51 -2.47
CA SER A 12 8.82 -12.75 -2.19
C SER A 12 8.54 -11.24 -2.09
N GLU A 13 7.63 -10.69 -2.89
CA GLU A 13 7.24 -9.29 -2.81
C GLU A 13 6.49 -8.97 -1.51
N ILE A 14 5.59 -9.85 -1.10
CA ILE A 14 4.85 -9.70 0.16
C ILE A 14 5.80 -9.81 1.34
N ALA A 15 6.71 -10.80 1.32
CA ALA A 15 7.73 -10.95 2.34
C ALA A 15 8.60 -9.69 2.45
N ALA A 16 9.01 -9.10 1.32
CA ALA A 16 9.78 -7.86 1.31
C ALA A 16 9.01 -6.70 1.96
N LEU A 17 7.71 -6.56 1.69
CA LEU A 17 6.86 -5.56 2.34
C LEU A 17 6.82 -5.76 3.87
N LEU A 18 6.58 -6.99 4.34
CA LEU A 18 6.45 -7.29 5.76
C LEU A 18 7.78 -7.16 6.52
N VAL A 19 8.90 -7.50 5.88
CA VAL A 19 10.24 -7.27 6.42
C VAL A 19 10.52 -5.77 6.52
N ARG A 20 10.15 -4.98 5.50
CA ARG A 20 10.37 -3.53 5.48
C ARG A 20 9.50 -2.80 6.52
N TYR A 21 8.27 -3.26 6.72
CA TYR A 21 7.27 -2.66 7.60
C TYR A 21 6.72 -3.71 8.57
N PRO A 22 7.42 -4.01 9.68
CA PRO A 22 7.06 -5.10 10.59
C PRO A 22 5.77 -4.85 11.39
N GLY A 23 5.25 -3.63 11.38
CA GLY A 23 3.93 -3.30 11.94
C GLY A 23 2.76 -3.76 11.06
N LEU A 24 3.04 -4.18 9.83
CA LEU A 24 2.05 -4.74 8.91
C LEU A 24 1.98 -6.27 9.04
N ARG A 25 0.79 -6.83 8.80
CA ARG A 25 0.54 -8.26 8.75
C ARG A 25 -0.40 -8.62 7.61
N LEU A 26 -0.26 -9.83 7.09
CA LEU A 26 -1.28 -10.41 6.23
C LEU A 26 -2.53 -10.73 7.04
N VAL A 27 -3.69 -10.40 6.47
CA VAL A 27 -4.99 -10.68 7.09
C VAL A 27 -5.81 -11.53 6.12
N PRO A 28 -6.36 -12.67 6.56
CA PRO A 28 -7.31 -13.43 5.76
C PRO A 28 -8.47 -12.54 5.35
N SER A 29 -8.83 -12.58 4.07
CA SER A 29 -10.02 -11.92 3.57
C SER A 29 -10.94 -12.98 2.95
N GLY A 30 -12.26 -12.80 3.02
CA GLY A 30 -13.21 -13.65 2.30
C GLY A 30 -13.19 -13.45 0.78
N SER A 31 -12.19 -12.73 0.27
CA SER A 31 -12.00 -12.42 -1.16
C SER A 31 -10.64 -12.94 -1.62
N MET A 32 -10.48 -13.06 -2.93
CA MET A 32 -9.18 -13.42 -3.53
C MET A 32 -8.17 -12.26 -3.51
N ALA A 33 -8.57 -11.07 -3.05
CA ALA A 33 -7.64 -9.96 -2.89
C ALA A 33 -6.70 -10.21 -1.70
N LEU A 34 -5.43 -9.88 -1.90
CA LEU A 34 -4.46 -9.84 -0.83
C LEU A 34 -4.78 -8.66 0.08
N ARG A 35 -4.89 -8.91 1.39
CA ARG A 35 -5.11 -7.87 2.40
C ARG A 35 -3.95 -7.83 3.39
N VAL A 36 -3.42 -6.63 3.58
CA VAL A 36 -2.39 -6.31 4.58
C VAL A 36 -2.93 -5.22 5.50
N GLU A 37 -2.76 -5.36 6.80
CA GLU A 37 -3.22 -4.38 7.79
C GLU A 37 -2.18 -4.14 8.88
N GLY A 38 -2.26 -2.99 9.54
CA GLY A 38 -1.47 -2.68 10.74
C GLY A 38 -0.87 -1.28 10.71
N THR A 39 0.06 -1.01 11.61
CA THR A 39 0.70 0.30 11.73
C THR A 39 1.83 0.43 10.72
N LEU A 40 1.65 1.32 9.75
CA LEU A 40 2.68 1.71 8.79
C LEU A 40 3.48 2.88 9.36
N ARG A 41 4.66 2.59 9.93
CA ARG A 41 5.61 3.61 10.38
C ARG A 41 6.54 4.01 9.25
N PHE A 42 6.79 5.30 9.09
CA PHE A 42 7.65 5.82 8.03
C PHE A 42 8.39 7.08 8.47
N CYS A 43 9.47 7.37 7.74
CA CYS A 43 10.16 8.65 7.78
C CYS A 43 10.04 9.30 6.39
N ALA A 44 9.60 10.54 6.31
CA ALA A 44 9.44 11.28 5.06
C ALA A 44 10.07 12.68 5.15
N ASN A 45 10.60 13.18 4.03
CA ASN A 45 11.10 14.54 3.96
C ASN A 45 9.94 15.51 3.75
N GLY A 46 9.68 16.36 4.74
CA GLY A 46 8.73 17.46 4.65
C GLY A 46 9.20 18.57 3.71
N LYS A 47 8.32 19.55 3.45
CA LYS A 47 8.55 20.64 2.47
C LYS A 47 9.78 21.53 2.78
N LYS A 48 10.33 21.50 3.99
CA LYS A 48 11.41 22.38 4.46
C LYS A 48 12.58 21.62 5.10
N THR A 49 12.96 20.47 4.56
CA THR A 49 14.07 19.61 5.08
C THR A 49 13.84 18.97 6.44
N GLU A 50 12.66 19.16 7.05
CA GLU A 50 12.25 18.45 8.25
C GLU A 50 12.01 16.98 7.93
N VAL A 51 12.61 16.08 8.71
CA VAL A 51 12.26 14.66 8.68
C VAL A 51 11.01 14.49 9.54
N ILE A 52 9.94 14.02 8.91
CA ILE A 52 8.70 13.64 9.58
C ILE A 52 8.82 12.15 9.91
N GLU A 53 8.80 11.81 11.19
CA GLU A 53 8.65 10.44 11.66
C GLU A 53 7.23 10.26 12.20
N ASP A 54 6.44 9.38 11.57
CA ASP A 54 5.07 9.13 11.99
C ASP A 54 4.66 7.68 11.68
N GLY A 55 3.47 7.28 12.11
CA GLY A 55 2.85 6.03 11.72
C GLY A 55 1.34 6.06 11.75
N PHE A 56 0.73 5.50 10.72
CA PHE A 56 -0.73 5.40 10.60
C PHE A 56 -1.16 3.94 10.59
N ASP A 57 -2.31 3.67 11.20
CA ASP A 57 -2.98 2.38 11.01
C ASP A 57 -3.63 2.37 9.64
N VAL A 58 -3.26 1.37 8.85
CA VAL A 58 -3.71 1.25 7.47
C VAL A 58 -4.24 -0.15 7.17
N ARG A 59 -5.13 -0.20 6.18
CA ARG A 59 -5.48 -1.41 5.45
C ARG A 59 -5.11 -1.22 3.99
N ILE A 60 -4.49 -2.22 3.38
CA ILE A 60 -4.12 -2.23 1.97
C ILE A 60 -4.71 -3.48 1.33
N GLU A 61 -5.38 -3.31 0.20
CA GLU A 61 -5.95 -4.40 -0.58
C GLU A 61 -5.41 -4.36 -2.01
N ALA A 62 -4.74 -5.44 -2.41
CA ALA A 62 -4.29 -5.65 -3.77
C ALA A 62 -5.13 -6.75 -4.44
N PRO A 63 -5.76 -6.48 -5.59
CA PRO A 63 -6.43 -7.51 -6.37
C PRO A 63 -5.40 -8.49 -6.95
N GLU A 64 -5.82 -9.70 -7.31
CA GLU A 64 -4.92 -10.69 -7.92
C GLU A 64 -4.24 -10.17 -9.20
N ASN A 65 -4.95 -9.35 -9.97
CA ASN A 65 -4.43 -8.67 -11.15
C ASN A 65 -3.89 -7.27 -10.82
N PHE A 66 -3.14 -7.12 -9.72
CA PHE A 66 -2.56 -5.84 -9.29
C PHE A 66 -1.75 -5.11 -10.37
N GLN A 67 -1.14 -5.87 -11.29
CA GLN A 67 -0.41 -5.32 -12.43
C GLN A 67 -1.32 -4.54 -13.41
N GLU A 68 -2.60 -4.87 -13.45
CA GLU A 68 -3.61 -4.22 -14.29
C GLU A 68 -4.46 -3.22 -13.49
N ARG A 69 -4.82 -3.60 -12.25
CA ARG A 69 -5.69 -2.85 -11.35
C ARG A 69 -4.94 -2.43 -10.10
N MET A 70 -4.88 -1.13 -9.84
CA MET A 70 -4.18 -0.60 -8.67
C MET A 70 -4.79 -1.09 -7.36
N ALA A 71 -3.91 -1.32 -6.38
CA ALA A 71 -4.28 -1.55 -5.00
C ALA A 71 -4.98 -0.32 -4.42
N LEU A 72 -5.73 -0.55 -3.35
CA LEU A 72 -6.38 0.48 -2.56
C LEU A 72 -5.80 0.48 -1.15
N ALA A 73 -5.74 1.66 -0.55
CA ALA A 73 -5.34 1.83 0.84
C ALA A 73 -6.43 2.60 1.59
N TRP A 74 -6.58 2.32 2.88
CA TRP A 74 -7.42 3.04 3.82
C TRP A 74 -6.59 3.40 5.03
N GLU A 75 -6.84 4.58 5.59
CA GLU A 75 -6.43 4.91 6.96
C GLU A 75 -7.54 4.44 7.91
N THR A 76 -7.17 3.65 8.92
CA THR A 76 -8.11 2.94 9.80
C THR A 76 -8.05 3.40 11.26
N GLY A 77 -7.11 4.28 11.61
CA GLY A 77 -6.98 4.87 12.94
C GLY A 77 -7.84 6.13 13.16
N GLY A 78 -8.48 6.65 12.11
CA GLY A 78 -9.33 7.84 12.17
C GLY A 78 -8.56 9.17 12.24
N ARG A 79 -7.25 9.15 12.00
CA ARG A 79 -6.40 10.36 12.05
C ARG A 79 -6.59 11.27 10.84
N ILE A 80 -7.06 10.73 9.71
CA ILE A 80 -7.28 11.51 8.49
C ILE A 80 -8.78 11.79 8.32
N PRO A 81 -9.21 13.07 8.24
CA PRO A 81 -10.61 13.44 8.05
C PRO A 81 -11.27 12.75 6.85
N ARG A 82 -12.58 12.52 6.93
CA ARG A 82 -13.33 11.78 5.88
C ARG A 82 -13.41 12.54 4.55
N ASP A 83 -13.38 13.86 4.61
CA ASP A 83 -13.45 14.80 3.50
C ASP A 83 -12.09 15.12 2.88
N TYR A 84 -10.99 14.71 3.51
CA TYR A 84 -9.65 14.89 2.98
C TYR A 84 -9.31 13.80 1.96
N HIS A 85 -9.43 14.12 0.66
CA HIS A 85 -8.97 13.29 -0.47
C HIS A 85 -9.23 11.78 -0.32
N LYS A 86 -10.46 11.38 0.02
CA LYS A 86 -10.90 9.98 -0.01
C LYS A 86 -11.84 9.71 -1.19
N LEU A 87 -11.79 8.48 -1.69
CA LEU A 87 -12.75 7.93 -2.65
C LEU A 87 -14.09 7.69 -1.95
N ARG A 88 -15.16 7.49 -2.72
CA ARG A 88 -16.51 7.24 -2.18
C ARG A 88 -16.60 6.04 -1.23
N ASN A 89 -15.73 5.05 -1.40
CA ASN A 89 -15.64 3.87 -0.53
C ASN A 89 -14.70 4.06 0.68
N GLY A 90 -14.27 5.29 0.95
CA GLY A 90 -13.37 5.65 2.05
C GLY A 90 -11.90 5.32 1.81
N ALA A 91 -11.52 4.74 0.67
CA ALA A 91 -10.12 4.53 0.33
C ALA A 91 -9.43 5.87 0.09
N LEU A 92 -8.12 5.95 0.32
CA LEU A 92 -7.33 7.13 0.06
C LEU A 92 -7.27 7.41 -1.45
N CYS A 93 -7.48 8.67 -1.84
CA CYS A 93 -7.28 9.12 -3.21
C CYS A 93 -5.80 9.44 -3.42
N LEU A 94 -5.04 8.41 -3.77
CA LEU A 94 -3.58 8.50 -3.93
C LEU A 94 -3.15 9.21 -5.24
N GLY A 95 -4.11 9.75 -6.01
CA GLY A 95 -3.88 10.42 -7.28
C GLY A 95 -4.65 9.81 -8.46
N SER A 96 -4.38 10.30 -9.66
CA SER A 96 -5.01 9.78 -10.88
C SER A 96 -4.48 8.38 -11.21
N ARG A 97 -5.30 7.54 -11.86
CA ARG A 97 -4.89 6.18 -12.28
C ARG A 97 -3.62 6.19 -13.15
N VAL A 98 -3.47 7.18 -14.04
CA VAL A 98 -2.29 7.34 -14.88
C VAL A 98 -1.06 7.71 -14.04
N GLY A 99 -1.21 8.66 -13.11
CA GLY A 99 -0.12 9.05 -12.22
C GLY A 99 0.38 7.89 -11.36
N LEU A 100 -0.54 7.11 -10.79
CA LEU A 100 -0.20 5.91 -10.02
C LEU A 100 0.56 4.90 -10.89
N ARG A 101 0.09 4.62 -12.11
CA ARG A 101 0.81 3.71 -13.03
C ARG A 101 2.21 4.18 -13.38
N LEU A 102 2.41 5.48 -13.58
CA LEU A 102 3.75 6.05 -13.83
C LEU A 102 4.67 5.89 -12.62
N GLN A 103 4.17 6.07 -11.39
CA GLN A 103 4.94 5.83 -10.16
C GLN A 103 5.33 4.35 -9.98
N MET A 104 4.49 3.43 -10.47
CA MET A 104 4.76 1.99 -10.39
C MET A 104 5.80 1.50 -11.42
N GLY A 105 5.88 2.16 -12.57
CA GLY A 105 6.80 1.81 -13.66
C GLY A 105 6.56 0.41 -14.24
N GLY A 106 7.59 -0.17 -14.87
CA GLY A 106 7.50 -1.48 -15.55
C GLY A 106 7.46 -2.70 -14.63
N SER A 107 7.66 -2.52 -13.32
CA SER A 107 7.66 -3.61 -12.34
C SER A 107 6.85 -3.22 -11.11
N PRO A 108 5.51 -3.19 -11.19
CA PRO A 108 4.65 -2.85 -10.07
C PRO A 108 4.79 -3.87 -8.93
N SER A 109 5.03 -3.39 -7.71
CA SER A 109 5.05 -4.21 -6.49
C SER A 109 4.29 -3.53 -5.35
N LEU A 110 3.81 -4.31 -4.37
CA LEU A 110 3.13 -3.76 -3.20
C LEU A 110 4.03 -2.83 -2.37
N LEU A 111 5.30 -3.20 -2.21
CA LEU A 111 6.27 -2.36 -1.52
C LEU A 111 6.41 -1.00 -2.20
N ARG A 112 6.55 -0.98 -3.54
CA ARG A 112 6.65 0.28 -4.29
C ARG A 112 5.35 1.09 -4.22
N PHE A 113 4.20 0.44 -4.22
CA PHE A 113 2.91 1.12 -4.02
C PHE A 113 2.85 1.82 -2.65
N VAL A 114 3.30 1.15 -1.59
CA VAL A 114 3.37 1.75 -0.25
C VAL A 114 4.32 2.94 -0.23
N GLU A 115 5.56 2.77 -0.72
CA GLU A 115 6.59 3.80 -0.66
C GLU A 115 6.33 5.00 -1.56
N ARG A 116 5.73 4.79 -2.74
CA ARG A 116 5.56 5.84 -3.76
C ARG A 116 4.17 6.44 -3.82
N CYS A 117 3.15 5.77 -3.27
CA CYS A 117 1.77 6.22 -3.35
C CYS A 117 1.14 6.42 -1.97
N VAL A 118 1.28 5.45 -1.06
CA VAL A 118 0.64 5.52 0.26
C VAL A 118 1.37 6.49 1.18
N ILE A 119 2.68 6.32 1.39
CA ILE A 119 3.48 7.17 2.29
C ILE A 119 3.44 8.64 1.88
N PRO A 120 3.57 9.02 0.60
CA PRO A 120 3.51 10.44 0.21
C PRO A 120 2.14 11.11 0.43
N TYR A 121 1.08 10.31 0.61
CA TYR A 121 -0.25 10.83 0.96
C TYR A 121 -0.38 11.08 2.47
N LEU A 122 0.22 10.22 3.28
CA LEU A 122 0.19 10.25 4.75
C LEU A 122 1.07 11.37 5.30
#